data_AF-A0A3Q8S7K9-F1
#
_entry.id   AF-A0A3Q8S7K9-F1
#
_cell.length_a   1.000
_cell.length_b   1.000
_cell.length_c   1.000
_cell.angle_alpha   90.00
_cell.angle_beta   90.00
_cell.angle_gamma   90.00
#
_symmetry.space_group_name_H-M   'P 1'
#
loop_
_entity.id
_entity.type
_entity.pdbx_description
1 polymer ?
#
loop_
_entity_poly.entity_id
_entity_poly.type
_entity_poly.pdbx_seq_one_letter_code
_entity_poly.pdbx_strand_id
1 'polypeptide(L)'
;MQEVVYKTNVDFKIAPDQMEALVLLYQPLFSYPALSLYLTLYEFGQYECEVPIQTLTHMLQLGISEINDYRKELERFALVRTFDTGVLTLVLVPPMNPHDFLQHPTFGRLYSIVRGSESFIEVCTRYRKDVCVEVDNEISASFDLTRLSSWDESLEESYTSKRTEGAGLIRKHKFDVEGFFKSISNAMYPQAFRTDDVREKVGVFGSFYNLSYLDMKSVLMASTNFETGTFDSKRFQHLIEKNHGTQSVASVSDPYELDPISFLAYKQEDTYIIDADRKLLKSLEHNFGFDNKVINVLIEYILETNDKNLNRGFVEKVASSWKRRGVKTLEDALKEKETPSHTSNKRIAKPKVEVVSPTYSTDTTIDKDVDSLKSRLKGMLSKGEI
;
A
#
# COMPACT_ATOMS: atom_id res chain seq x y z
N MET A 1 19.80 24.11 -35.09
CA MET A 1 19.16 23.93 -33.77
C MET A 1 19.26 22.46 -33.44
N GLN A 2 19.77 22.11 -32.26
CA GLN A 2 19.89 20.72 -31.83
C GLN A 2 18.46 20.14 -31.76
N GLU A 3 18.20 19.04 -32.47
CA GLU A 3 16.90 18.37 -32.41
C GLU A 3 16.74 17.80 -31.00
N VAL A 4 15.80 18.37 -30.24
CA VAL A 4 15.45 17.83 -28.93
C VAL A 4 14.57 16.62 -29.18
N VAL A 5 15.09 15.44 -28.85
CA VAL A 5 14.37 14.17 -28.95
C VAL A 5 14.02 13.71 -27.53
N TYR A 6 12.78 13.29 -27.32
CA TYR A 6 12.37 12.65 -26.09
C TYR A 6 12.41 11.14 -26.22
N LYS A 7 13.02 10.46 -25.26
CA LYS A 7 12.92 9.01 -25.17
C LYS A 7 11.74 8.63 -24.29
N THR A 8 10.72 7.98 -24.84
CA THR A 8 9.54 7.53 -24.10
C THR A 8 9.68 6.05 -23.72
N ASN A 9 9.43 5.75 -22.45
CA ASN A 9 9.33 4.37 -21.96
C ASN A 9 7.95 4.17 -21.31
N VAL A 10 7.16 3.26 -21.89
CA VAL A 10 5.83 2.88 -21.44
C VAL A 10 5.78 1.35 -21.33
N ASP A 11 5.64 0.84 -20.10
CA ASP A 11 5.61 -0.60 -19.80
C ASP A 11 4.24 -1.07 -19.26
N PHE A 12 3.22 -0.23 -19.37
CA PHE A 12 1.89 -0.48 -18.79
C PHE A 12 0.76 -0.13 -19.76
N LYS A 13 -0.43 -0.65 -19.42
CA LYS A 13 -1.70 -0.25 -20.05
C LYS A 13 -2.54 0.54 -19.04
N ILE A 14 -3.11 1.65 -19.47
CA ILE A 14 -4.01 2.46 -18.63
C ILE A 14 -5.32 1.69 -18.44
N ALA A 15 -5.67 1.38 -17.19
CA ALA A 15 -6.93 0.76 -16.84
C ALA A 15 -8.10 1.77 -16.91
N PRO A 16 -9.36 1.32 -17.09
CA PRO A 16 -10.50 2.22 -17.24
C PRO A 16 -10.70 3.20 -16.07
N ASP A 17 -10.46 2.74 -14.85
CA ASP A 17 -10.50 3.53 -13.62
C ASP A 17 -9.37 4.57 -13.54
N GLN A 18 -8.18 4.23 -14.03
CA GLN A 18 -7.06 5.17 -14.14
C GLN A 18 -7.31 6.25 -15.20
N MET A 19 -7.95 5.88 -16.32
CA MET A 19 -8.40 6.85 -17.33
C MET A 19 -9.45 7.80 -16.75
N GLU A 20 -10.41 7.25 -16.00
CA GLU A 20 -11.40 8.05 -15.27
C GLU A 20 -10.72 9.02 -14.28
N ALA A 21 -9.73 8.54 -13.51
CA ALA A 21 -8.97 9.37 -12.59
C ALA A 21 -8.24 10.52 -13.32
N LEU A 22 -7.61 10.25 -14.47
CA LEU A 22 -6.94 11.29 -15.26
C LEU A 22 -7.88 12.45 -15.60
N VAL A 23 -9.10 12.13 -16.04
CA VAL A 23 -10.08 13.12 -16.48
C VAL A 23 -10.78 13.80 -15.31
N LEU A 24 -11.25 13.03 -14.32
CA LEU A 24 -12.11 13.56 -13.25
C LEU A 24 -11.33 14.10 -12.06
N LEU A 25 -10.12 13.60 -11.82
CA LEU A 25 -9.34 13.90 -10.61
C LEU A 25 -8.05 14.68 -10.89
N TYR A 26 -7.28 14.29 -11.90
CA TYR A 26 -6.01 14.97 -12.24
C TYR A 26 -6.22 16.24 -13.07
N GLN A 27 -7.04 16.21 -14.12
CA GLN A 27 -7.28 17.36 -15.00
C GLN A 27 -7.78 18.63 -14.28
N PRO A 28 -8.55 18.54 -13.17
CA PRO A 28 -8.87 19.75 -12.39
C PRO A 28 -7.66 20.37 -11.69
N LEU A 29 -6.58 19.61 -11.47
CA LEU A 29 -5.40 20.05 -10.71
C LEU A 29 -4.29 20.63 -11.58
N PHE A 30 -4.24 20.29 -12.86
CA PHE A 30 -3.29 20.85 -13.83
C PHE A 30 -3.96 21.19 -15.15
N SER A 31 -3.28 21.97 -15.97
CA SER A 31 -3.87 22.50 -17.21
C SER A 31 -4.25 21.39 -18.21
N TYR A 32 -5.37 21.55 -18.93
CA TYR A 32 -5.79 20.54 -19.93
C TYR A 32 -4.71 20.18 -20.97
N PRO A 33 -3.79 21.09 -21.42
CA PRO A 33 -2.75 20.71 -22.37
C PRO A 33 -1.74 19.73 -21.79
N ALA A 34 -1.52 19.72 -20.47
CA ALA A 34 -0.68 18.72 -19.83
C ALA A 34 -1.30 17.31 -19.91
N LEU A 35 -2.63 17.20 -19.80
CA LEU A 35 -3.32 15.91 -19.99
C LEU A 35 -3.13 15.40 -21.41
N SER A 36 -3.33 16.28 -22.40
CA SER A 36 -3.11 15.95 -23.81
C SER A 36 -1.66 15.52 -24.07
N LEU A 37 -0.68 16.24 -23.51
CA LEU A 37 0.74 15.86 -23.61
C LEU A 37 1.00 14.47 -23.04
N TYR A 38 0.46 14.14 -21.87
CA TYR A 38 0.62 12.82 -21.27
C TYR A 38 0.03 11.70 -22.14
N LEU A 39 -1.20 11.88 -22.63
CA LEU A 39 -1.87 10.88 -23.48
C LEU A 39 -1.17 10.71 -24.82
N THR A 40 -0.70 11.80 -25.43
CA THR A 40 0.09 11.74 -26.67
C THR A 40 1.39 10.99 -26.44
N LEU A 41 2.16 11.32 -25.39
CA LEU A 41 3.39 10.61 -25.05
C LEU A 41 3.15 9.12 -24.74
N TYR A 42 2.03 8.80 -24.11
CA TYR A 42 1.63 7.42 -23.84
C TYR A 42 1.39 6.66 -25.15
N GLU A 43 0.62 7.21 -26.07
CA GLU A 43 0.31 6.54 -27.35
C GLU A 43 1.57 6.36 -28.21
N PHE A 44 2.41 7.39 -28.32
CA PHE A 44 3.69 7.28 -29.00
C PHE A 44 4.60 6.23 -28.36
N GLY A 45 4.68 6.22 -27.02
CA GLY A 45 5.51 5.30 -26.26
C GLY A 45 5.14 3.82 -26.39
N GLN A 46 3.94 3.49 -26.91
CA GLN A 46 3.55 2.11 -27.22
C GLN A 46 4.26 1.56 -28.47
N TYR A 47 4.63 2.41 -29.42
CA TYR A 47 5.18 2.00 -30.72
C TYR A 47 6.59 2.52 -30.97
N GLU A 48 6.91 3.69 -30.43
CA GLU A 48 8.16 4.42 -30.66
C GLU A 48 8.89 4.68 -29.34
N CYS A 49 10.22 4.51 -29.36
CA CYS A 49 11.06 4.80 -28.21
C CYS A 49 11.61 6.24 -28.25
N GLU A 50 11.64 6.87 -29.42
CA GLU A 50 12.18 8.22 -29.63
C GLU A 50 11.15 9.09 -30.34
N VAL A 51 10.74 10.17 -29.68
CA VAL A 51 9.74 11.12 -30.19
C VAL A 51 10.40 12.48 -30.39
N PRO A 52 10.55 12.98 -31.63
CA PRO A 52 11.05 14.31 -31.88
C PRO A 52 10.12 15.38 -31.29
N ILE A 53 10.68 16.40 -30.63
CA ILE A 53 9.85 17.46 -30.01
C ILE A 53 9.00 18.20 -31.06
N GLN A 54 9.48 18.30 -32.30
CA GLN A 54 8.77 18.95 -33.40
C GLN A 54 7.44 18.24 -33.68
N THR A 55 7.43 16.90 -33.65
CA THR A 55 6.22 16.09 -33.79
C THR A 55 5.19 16.44 -32.71
N LEU A 56 5.64 16.57 -31.46
CA LEU A 56 4.77 16.97 -30.35
C LEU A 56 4.26 18.39 -30.51
N THR A 57 5.10 19.35 -30.90
CA THR A 57 4.68 20.74 -31.12
C THR A 57 3.63 20.85 -32.23
N HIS A 58 3.79 20.10 -33.33
CA HIS A 58 2.85 20.13 -34.44
C HIS A 58 1.53 19.45 -34.08
N MET A 59 1.57 18.32 -33.35
CA MET A 59 0.38 17.58 -32.97
C MET A 59 -0.44 18.29 -31.89
N LEU A 60 0.23 18.80 -30.85
CA LEU A 60 -0.43 19.48 -29.73
C LEU A 60 -0.71 20.96 -30.01
N GLN A 61 -0.13 21.52 -31.08
CA GLN A 61 -0.20 22.94 -31.42
C GLN A 61 0.34 23.85 -30.30
N LEU A 62 1.42 23.41 -29.65
CA LEU A 62 2.06 24.09 -28.53
C LEU A 62 3.50 24.46 -28.86
N GLY A 63 3.98 25.56 -28.29
CA GLY A 63 5.39 25.94 -28.33
C GLY A 63 6.27 25.02 -27.49
N ILE A 64 7.56 24.97 -27.81
CA ILE A 64 8.55 24.17 -27.07
C ILE A 64 8.62 24.58 -25.58
N SER A 65 8.49 25.88 -25.28
CA SER A 65 8.46 26.37 -23.90
C SER A 65 7.25 25.84 -23.14
N GLU A 66 6.08 25.86 -23.76
CA GLU A 66 4.82 25.42 -23.16
C GLU A 66 4.86 23.90 -22.89
N ILE A 67 5.35 23.11 -23.85
CA ILE A 67 5.55 21.65 -23.65
C ILE A 67 6.47 21.39 -22.45
N ASN A 68 7.55 22.18 -22.30
CA ASN A 68 8.44 22.03 -21.17
C ASN A 68 7.79 22.39 -19.83
N ASP A 69 6.90 23.38 -19.81
CA ASP A 69 6.17 23.76 -18.61
C ASP A 69 5.10 22.74 -18.25
N TYR A 70 4.36 22.21 -19.24
CA TYR A 70 3.41 21.12 -19.04
C TYR A 70 4.08 19.79 -18.66
N ARG A 71 5.27 19.50 -19.20
CA ARG A 71 6.10 18.38 -18.74
C ARG A 71 6.42 18.51 -17.26
N LYS A 72 6.82 19.69 -16.79
CA LYS A 72 7.05 19.96 -15.36
C LYS A 72 5.76 19.86 -14.54
N GLU A 73 4.60 20.22 -15.08
CA GLU A 73 3.32 19.97 -14.41
C GLU A 73 3.11 18.47 -14.21
N LEU A 74 3.27 17.65 -15.25
CA LEU A 74 3.15 16.19 -15.15
C LEU A 74 4.13 15.57 -14.16
N GLU A 75 5.35 16.11 -14.07
CA GLU A 75 6.33 15.71 -13.04
C GLU A 75 5.86 15.98 -11.61
N ARG A 76 5.21 17.14 -11.37
CA ARG A 76 4.67 17.49 -10.03
C ARG A 76 3.59 16.53 -9.58
N PHE A 77 2.86 15.95 -10.54
CA PHE A 77 1.84 14.93 -10.28
C PHE A 77 2.38 13.50 -10.38
N ALA A 78 3.70 13.33 -10.51
CA ALA A 78 4.39 12.05 -10.61
C ALA A 78 3.91 11.16 -11.77
N LEU A 79 3.34 11.75 -12.83
CA LEU A 79 2.91 11.05 -14.05
C LEU A 79 4.06 10.87 -15.04
N VAL A 80 5.09 11.70 -14.94
CA VAL A 80 6.30 11.63 -15.78
C VAL A 80 7.52 11.78 -14.90
N ARG A 81 8.56 10.98 -15.17
CA ARG A 81 9.90 11.12 -14.60
C ARG A 81 10.88 11.44 -15.70
N THR A 82 11.64 12.53 -15.52
CA THR A 82 12.62 12.97 -16.51
C THR A 82 14.04 12.67 -16.06
N PHE A 83 14.87 12.20 -16.99
CA PHE A 83 16.30 11.97 -16.80
C PHE A 83 17.08 12.68 -17.89
N ASP A 84 18.11 13.44 -17.50
CA ASP A 84 19.01 14.13 -18.41
C ASP A 84 20.36 13.40 -18.44
N THR A 85 20.55 12.58 -19.47
CA THR A 85 21.82 11.88 -19.74
C THR A 85 22.40 12.31 -21.09
N GLY A 86 22.13 13.57 -21.51
CA GLY A 86 22.50 14.13 -22.82
C GLY A 86 21.35 14.11 -23.85
N VAL A 87 20.41 13.17 -23.71
CA VAL A 87 19.10 13.18 -24.38
C VAL A 87 18.04 13.06 -23.29
N LEU A 88 17.01 13.89 -23.37
CA LEU A 88 16.00 13.96 -22.32
C LEU A 88 15.09 12.73 -22.38
N THR A 89 15.20 11.86 -21.38
CA THR A 89 14.46 10.60 -21.31
C THR A 89 13.28 10.74 -20.37
N LEU A 90 12.08 10.48 -20.88
CA LEU A 90 10.80 10.54 -20.18
C LEU A 90 10.31 9.12 -19.89
N VAL A 91 10.25 8.76 -18.62
CA VAL A 91 9.61 7.53 -18.15
C VAL A 91 8.21 7.89 -17.70
N LEU A 92 7.20 7.38 -18.41
CA LEU A 92 5.81 7.59 -18.03
C LEU A 92 5.46 6.67 -16.85
N VAL A 93 4.60 7.16 -15.97
CA VAL A 93 4.13 6.44 -14.79
C VAL A 93 2.61 6.33 -14.87
N PRO A 94 2.02 5.15 -14.58
CA PRO A 94 0.57 4.99 -14.62
C PRO A 94 -0.13 5.93 -13.63
N PRO A 95 -1.33 6.43 -13.98
CA PRO A 95 -2.11 7.24 -13.06
C PRO A 95 -2.53 6.42 -11.84
N MET A 96 -2.68 7.08 -10.70
CA MET A 96 -3.35 6.47 -9.55
C MET A 96 -4.81 6.19 -9.89
N ASN A 97 -5.36 5.08 -9.40
CA ASN A 97 -6.80 4.87 -9.43
C ASN A 97 -7.52 5.90 -8.52
N PRO A 98 -8.85 6.06 -8.65
CA PRO A 98 -9.59 7.05 -7.87
C PRO A 98 -9.45 6.91 -6.36
N HIS A 99 -9.36 5.68 -5.85
CA HIS A 99 -9.24 5.40 -4.43
C HIS A 99 -7.89 5.89 -3.88
N ASP A 100 -6.79 5.48 -4.54
CA ASP A 100 -5.43 5.83 -4.16
C ASP A 100 -5.19 7.33 -4.28
N PHE A 101 -5.75 7.98 -5.31
CA PHE A 101 -5.67 9.43 -5.50
C PHE A 101 -6.32 10.19 -4.34
N LEU A 102 -7.53 9.80 -3.93
CA LEU A 102 -8.28 10.49 -2.87
C LEU A 102 -7.65 10.26 -1.49
N GLN A 103 -7.05 9.10 -1.26
CA GLN A 103 -6.31 8.78 -0.03
C GLN A 103 -4.90 9.37 -0.01
N HIS A 104 -4.37 9.79 -1.17
CA HIS A 104 -3.02 10.33 -1.27
C HIS A 104 -2.82 11.51 -0.29
N PRO A 105 -1.70 11.56 0.46
CA PRO A 105 -1.49 12.57 1.50
C PRO A 105 -1.63 14.03 1.01
N THR A 106 -1.38 14.29 -0.27
CA THR A 106 -1.44 15.65 -0.83
C THR A 106 -2.53 15.83 -1.89
N PHE A 107 -2.80 14.84 -2.73
CA PHE A 107 -3.65 15.04 -3.91
C PHE A 107 -5.12 15.19 -3.54
N GLY A 108 -5.64 14.38 -2.62
CA GLY A 108 -7.00 14.54 -2.10
C GLY A 108 -7.23 15.91 -1.46
N ARG A 109 -6.24 16.44 -0.71
CA ARG A 109 -6.30 17.78 -0.11
C ARG A 109 -6.27 18.88 -1.17
N LEU A 110 -5.36 18.77 -2.15
CA LEU A 110 -5.25 19.71 -3.25
C LEU A 110 -6.54 19.74 -4.08
N TYR A 111 -7.11 18.59 -4.37
CA TYR A 111 -8.41 18.47 -5.03
C TYR A 111 -9.52 19.13 -4.24
N SER A 112 -9.58 18.92 -2.91
CA SER A 112 -10.55 19.61 -2.05
C SER A 112 -10.37 21.13 -2.04
N ILE A 113 -9.14 21.65 -2.18
CA ILE A 113 -8.87 23.08 -2.26
C ILE A 113 -9.36 23.65 -3.60
N VAL A 114 -9.05 22.98 -4.71
CA VAL A 114 -9.38 23.46 -6.06
C VAL A 114 -10.87 23.33 -6.38
N ARG A 115 -11.49 22.21 -6.00
CA ARG A 115 -12.89 21.88 -6.33
C ARG A 115 -13.89 22.21 -5.22
N GLY A 116 -13.40 22.55 -4.03
CA GLY A 116 -14.22 22.79 -2.85
C GLY A 116 -14.58 21.53 -2.07
N SER A 117 -14.90 21.71 -0.79
CA SER A 117 -15.19 20.62 0.14
C SER A 117 -16.45 19.83 -0.22
N GLU A 118 -17.48 20.48 -0.76
CA GLU A 118 -18.73 19.83 -1.16
C GLU A 118 -18.51 18.87 -2.33
N SER A 119 -17.85 19.34 -3.40
CA SER A 119 -17.51 18.48 -4.54
C SER A 119 -16.56 17.34 -4.15
N PHE A 120 -15.63 17.59 -3.22
CA PHE A 120 -14.77 16.53 -2.69
C PHE A 120 -15.55 15.44 -1.95
N ILE A 121 -16.51 15.81 -1.11
CA ILE A 121 -17.37 14.84 -0.39
C ILE A 121 -18.22 14.04 -1.39
N GLU A 122 -18.79 14.71 -2.41
CA GLU A 122 -19.56 14.03 -3.46
C GLU A 122 -18.73 12.98 -4.20
N VAL A 123 -17.50 13.35 -4.59
CA VAL A 123 -16.55 12.45 -5.25
C VAL A 123 -16.14 11.30 -4.34
N CYS A 124 -15.85 11.56 -3.06
CA CYS A 124 -15.58 10.50 -2.09
C CYS A 124 -16.77 9.55 -1.94
N THR A 125 -17.99 10.07 -1.98
CA THR A 125 -19.22 9.27 -1.90
C THR A 125 -19.41 8.42 -3.15
N ARG A 126 -19.13 8.96 -4.34
CA ARG A 126 -19.21 8.22 -5.61
C ARG A 126 -18.31 6.99 -5.64
N TYR A 127 -17.08 7.11 -5.13
CA TYR A 127 -16.12 6.00 -5.09
C TYR A 127 -16.23 5.15 -3.82
N ARG A 128 -17.11 5.50 -2.89
CA ARG A 128 -17.45 4.68 -1.73
C ARG A 128 -18.60 3.77 -2.13
N LYS A 129 -18.26 2.54 -2.54
CA LYS A 129 -19.27 1.51 -2.77
C LYS A 129 -19.95 1.17 -1.44
N ASP A 130 -21.23 1.51 -1.30
CA ASP A 130 -22.02 1.05 -0.17
C ASP A 130 -22.18 -0.47 -0.25
N VAL A 131 -22.01 -1.14 0.90
CA VAL A 131 -22.31 -2.57 1.03
C VAL A 131 -23.83 -2.70 1.00
N CYS A 132 -24.39 -2.93 -0.18
CA CYS A 132 -25.85 -2.98 -0.38
C CYS A 132 -26.54 -4.20 0.25
N VAL A 133 -25.79 -5.21 0.72
CA VAL A 133 -26.39 -6.48 1.15
C VAL A 133 -25.66 -7.02 2.37
N GLU A 134 -26.38 -7.17 3.49
CA GLU A 134 -26.02 -8.14 4.52
C GLU A 134 -26.36 -9.52 3.98
N VAL A 135 -25.33 -10.25 3.53
CA VAL A 135 -25.50 -11.56 2.91
C VAL A 135 -25.46 -12.61 4.02
N ASP A 136 -26.61 -13.16 4.37
CA ASP A 136 -26.70 -14.37 5.17
C ASP A 136 -27.02 -15.56 4.26
N ASN A 137 -26.25 -16.64 4.41
CA ASN A 137 -26.37 -17.93 3.73
C ASN A 137 -26.02 -17.92 2.22
N GLU A 138 -24.75 -18.18 1.91
CA GLU A 138 -24.25 -18.35 0.54
C GLU A 138 -24.73 -19.68 -0.06
N ILE A 139 -25.58 -19.60 -1.11
CA ILE A 139 -26.06 -20.75 -1.90
C ILE A 139 -25.44 -20.83 -3.30
N SER A 140 -24.31 -20.14 -3.52
CA SER A 140 -23.57 -20.15 -4.78
C SER A 140 -23.20 -21.59 -5.16
N ALA A 141 -23.57 -22.02 -6.37
CA ALA A 141 -23.20 -23.35 -6.85
C ALA A 141 -21.67 -23.44 -7.02
N SER A 142 -21.09 -24.54 -6.54
CA SER A 142 -19.67 -24.84 -6.78
C SER A 142 -19.41 -25.19 -8.24
N PHE A 143 -18.20 -24.91 -8.73
CA PHE A 143 -17.79 -25.33 -10.07
C PHE A 143 -17.82 -26.86 -10.19
N ASP A 144 -18.52 -27.36 -11.22
CA ASP A 144 -18.64 -28.79 -11.48
C ASP A 144 -17.39 -29.34 -12.19
N LEU A 145 -16.50 -29.94 -11.40
CA LEU A 145 -15.26 -30.56 -11.87
C LEU A 145 -15.49 -31.78 -12.78
N THR A 146 -16.69 -32.38 -12.80
CA THR A 146 -16.97 -33.54 -13.66
C THR A 146 -16.89 -33.19 -15.14
N ARG A 147 -17.00 -31.91 -15.50
CA ARG A 147 -16.79 -31.39 -16.86
C ARG A 147 -15.35 -31.51 -17.37
N LEU A 148 -14.38 -31.66 -16.46
CA LEU A 148 -12.98 -31.89 -16.80
C LEU A 148 -12.63 -33.39 -16.87
N SER A 149 -13.59 -34.30 -16.68
CA SER A 149 -13.33 -35.74 -16.76
C SER A 149 -12.94 -36.22 -18.15
N SER A 150 -13.35 -35.50 -19.20
CA SER A 150 -12.95 -35.74 -20.59
C SER A 150 -11.62 -35.08 -20.96
N TRP A 151 -10.97 -34.40 -20.01
CA TRP A 151 -9.70 -33.73 -20.22
C TRP A 151 -8.56 -34.75 -20.06
N ASP A 152 -7.96 -35.13 -21.18
CA ASP A 152 -6.88 -36.11 -21.22
C ASP A 152 -5.50 -35.45 -21.37
N GLU A 153 -4.46 -36.26 -21.27
CA GLU A 153 -3.05 -35.84 -21.36
C GLU A 153 -2.74 -35.21 -22.73
N SER A 154 -3.42 -35.64 -23.80
CA SER A 154 -3.23 -35.10 -25.15
C SER A 154 -3.81 -33.69 -25.31
N LEU A 155 -4.94 -33.43 -24.67
CA LEU A 155 -5.56 -32.11 -24.60
C LEU A 155 -4.75 -31.18 -23.71
N GLU A 156 -4.17 -31.68 -22.61
CA GLU A 156 -3.24 -30.93 -21.75
C GLU A 156 -1.96 -30.53 -22.50
N GLU A 157 -1.37 -31.42 -23.29
CA GLU A 157 -0.19 -31.13 -24.12
C GLU A 157 -0.49 -30.09 -25.23
N SER A 158 -1.65 -30.18 -25.87
CA SER A 158 -2.12 -29.19 -26.86
C SER A 158 -2.45 -27.84 -26.22
N TYR A 159 -2.94 -27.85 -24.98
CA TYR A 159 -3.24 -26.65 -24.20
C TYR A 159 -1.97 -25.93 -23.73
N THR A 160 -1.02 -26.68 -23.17
CA THR A 160 0.26 -26.16 -22.65
C THR A 160 1.14 -25.61 -23.77
N SER A 161 1.27 -26.34 -24.89
CA SER A 161 2.07 -25.91 -26.05
C SER A 161 1.59 -24.59 -26.67
N LYS A 162 0.28 -24.34 -26.70
CA LYS A 162 -0.31 -23.08 -27.20
C LYS A 162 -0.26 -21.92 -26.19
N ARG A 163 -0.11 -22.21 -24.90
CA ARG A 163 -0.05 -21.21 -23.83
C ARG A 163 1.35 -20.59 -23.68
N THR A 164 2.39 -21.26 -24.15
CA THR A 164 3.79 -20.82 -24.03
C THR A 164 4.18 -19.55 -24.80
N GLU A 165 3.31 -18.99 -25.65
CA GLU A 165 3.59 -17.73 -26.36
C GLU A 165 3.07 -16.46 -25.66
N GLY A 166 2.30 -16.59 -24.57
CA GLY A 166 1.70 -15.44 -23.87
C GLY A 166 1.80 -15.55 -22.35
N ALA A 167 2.63 -14.69 -21.76
CA ALA A 167 2.82 -14.51 -20.32
C ALA A 167 3.65 -15.58 -19.60
N GLY A 168 4.93 -15.65 -19.95
CA GLY A 168 5.97 -15.93 -18.97
C GLY A 168 6.02 -14.79 -17.95
N LEU A 169 5.19 -14.83 -16.91
CA LEU A 169 5.52 -14.17 -15.66
C LEU A 169 6.73 -14.89 -15.08
N ILE A 170 7.91 -14.57 -15.62
CA ILE A 170 9.16 -14.80 -14.92
C ILE A 170 9.08 -13.89 -13.69
N ARG A 171 8.49 -14.39 -12.60
CA ARG A 171 8.73 -13.82 -11.29
C ARG A 171 10.22 -13.99 -11.08
N LYS A 172 11.00 -12.95 -11.37
CA LYS A 172 12.45 -12.95 -11.18
C LYS A 172 12.71 -12.95 -9.67
N HIS A 173 12.68 -14.15 -9.09
CA HIS A 173 12.98 -14.40 -7.70
C HIS A 173 14.40 -13.87 -7.43
N LYS A 174 14.60 -13.14 -6.32
CA LYS A 174 15.92 -12.66 -5.89
C LYS A 174 16.88 -13.82 -5.61
N PHE A 175 16.32 -14.97 -5.22
CA PHE A 175 17.04 -16.22 -5.05
C PHE A 175 17.28 -16.89 -6.40
N ASP A 176 18.56 -17.08 -6.76
CA ASP A 176 18.94 -17.78 -7.99
C ASP A 176 18.71 -19.29 -7.85
N VAL A 177 17.51 -19.71 -8.26
CA VAL A 177 17.05 -21.11 -8.27
C VAL A 177 17.92 -21.97 -9.20
N GLU A 178 18.39 -21.41 -10.31
CA GLU A 178 19.16 -22.15 -11.29
C GLU A 178 20.59 -22.40 -10.82
N GLY A 179 21.22 -21.39 -10.21
CA GLY A 179 22.50 -21.50 -9.51
C GLY A 179 22.44 -22.48 -8.33
N PHE A 180 21.37 -22.43 -7.54
CA PHE A 180 21.15 -23.36 -6.44
C PHE A 180 21.08 -24.82 -6.93
N PHE A 181 20.25 -25.12 -7.93
CA PHE A 181 20.16 -26.49 -8.45
C PHE A 181 21.42 -26.94 -9.21
N LYS A 182 22.22 -26.03 -9.77
CA LYS A 182 23.57 -26.34 -10.29
C LYS A 182 24.57 -26.66 -9.17
N SER A 183 24.42 -26.04 -8.01
CA SER A 183 25.26 -26.31 -6.82
C SER A 183 24.98 -27.67 -6.17
N ILE A 184 23.82 -28.29 -6.46
CA ILE A 184 23.44 -29.61 -5.94
C ILE A 184 23.66 -30.69 -6.99
N SER A 185 24.46 -31.70 -6.65
CA SER A 185 24.72 -32.83 -7.53
C SER A 185 23.47 -33.70 -7.76
N ASN A 186 23.40 -34.35 -8.92
CA ASN A 186 22.30 -35.27 -9.26
C ASN A 186 22.22 -36.47 -8.29
N ALA A 187 23.34 -36.82 -7.64
CA ALA A 187 23.38 -37.87 -6.61
C ALA A 187 22.76 -37.43 -5.27
N MET A 188 22.76 -36.13 -4.95
CA MET A 188 22.12 -35.62 -3.73
C MET A 188 20.65 -35.29 -3.93
N TYR A 189 20.28 -34.72 -5.08
CA TYR A 189 18.90 -34.41 -5.40
C TYR A 189 18.65 -34.68 -6.89
N PRO A 190 18.06 -35.85 -7.24
CA PRO A 190 17.94 -36.27 -8.62
C PRO A 190 17.07 -35.34 -9.44
N GLN A 191 17.36 -35.22 -10.74
CA GLN A 191 16.66 -34.31 -11.64
C GLN A 191 15.16 -34.59 -11.73
N ALA A 192 14.73 -35.85 -11.55
CA ALA A 192 13.32 -36.24 -11.51
C ALA A 192 12.52 -35.56 -10.38
N PHE A 193 13.17 -35.16 -9.29
CA PHE A 193 12.53 -34.50 -8.15
C PHE A 193 12.53 -32.97 -8.27
N ARG A 194 13.12 -32.40 -9.33
CA ARG A 194 13.23 -30.95 -9.59
C ARG A 194 12.04 -30.47 -10.43
N THR A 195 10.83 -30.85 -10.02
CA THR A 195 9.59 -30.43 -10.68
C THR A 195 9.43 -28.91 -10.61
N ASP A 196 8.62 -28.35 -11.52
CA ASP A 196 8.38 -26.91 -11.57
C ASP A 196 7.77 -26.36 -10.28
N ASP A 197 6.94 -27.16 -9.59
CA ASP A 197 6.38 -26.83 -8.27
C ASP A 197 7.48 -26.67 -7.19
N VAL A 198 8.47 -27.56 -7.17
CA VAL A 198 9.61 -27.46 -6.24
C VAL A 198 10.46 -26.24 -6.59
N ARG A 199 10.69 -25.97 -7.87
CA ARG A 199 11.46 -24.80 -8.33
C ARG A 199 10.79 -23.49 -7.95
N GLU A 200 9.47 -23.39 -8.12
CA GLU A 200 8.70 -22.22 -7.72
C GLU A 200 8.79 -22.00 -6.22
N LYS A 201 8.57 -23.03 -5.40
CA LYS A 201 8.64 -22.93 -3.92
C LYS A 201 10.03 -22.54 -3.45
N VAL A 202 11.09 -23.14 -3.99
CA VAL A 202 12.47 -22.75 -3.68
C VAL A 202 12.71 -21.27 -4.05
N GLY A 203 12.21 -20.80 -5.20
CA GLY A 203 12.33 -19.40 -5.61
C GLY A 203 11.58 -18.43 -4.70
N VAL A 204 10.31 -18.73 -4.38
CA VAL A 204 9.44 -17.92 -3.53
C VAL A 204 10.02 -17.83 -2.12
N PHE A 205 10.26 -18.97 -1.47
CA PHE A 205 10.73 -19.01 -0.09
C PHE A 205 12.18 -18.55 0.05
N GLY A 206 13.05 -18.89 -0.90
CA GLY A 206 14.44 -18.42 -0.93
C GLY A 206 14.53 -16.90 -1.04
N SER A 207 13.65 -16.29 -1.83
CA SER A 207 13.59 -14.83 -1.97
C SER A 207 12.95 -14.14 -0.78
N PHE A 208 11.91 -14.75 -0.20
CA PHE A 208 11.16 -14.16 0.90
C PHE A 208 11.94 -14.21 2.23
N TYR A 209 12.58 -15.34 2.52
CA TYR A 209 13.33 -15.56 3.76
C TYR A 209 14.85 -15.32 3.62
N ASN A 210 15.31 -14.83 2.46
CA ASN A 210 16.72 -14.58 2.13
C ASN A 210 17.65 -15.75 2.49
N LEU A 211 17.24 -16.97 2.13
CA LEU A 211 17.91 -18.20 2.50
C LEU A 211 19.27 -18.33 1.81
N SER A 212 20.28 -18.83 2.52
CA SER A 212 21.53 -19.25 1.89
C SER A 212 21.33 -20.55 1.11
N TYR A 213 22.23 -20.85 0.16
CA TYR A 213 22.18 -22.12 -0.58
C TYR A 213 22.34 -23.35 0.32
N LEU A 214 23.12 -23.23 1.40
CA LEU A 214 23.31 -24.33 2.35
C LEU A 214 22.05 -24.59 3.15
N ASP A 215 21.39 -23.52 3.60
CA ASP A 215 20.17 -23.61 4.39
C ASP A 215 19.01 -24.16 3.55
N MET A 216 18.82 -23.60 2.34
CA MET A 216 17.83 -24.06 1.39
C MET A 216 18.02 -25.54 1.05
N LYS A 217 19.27 -25.99 0.89
CA LYS A 217 19.59 -27.41 0.67
C LYS A 217 19.19 -28.27 1.86
N SER A 218 19.50 -27.85 3.09
CA SER A 218 19.16 -28.62 4.29
C SER A 218 17.64 -28.81 4.43
N VAL A 219 16.86 -27.76 4.19
CA VAL A 219 15.40 -27.79 4.31
C VAL A 219 14.76 -28.56 3.16
N LEU A 220 15.26 -28.41 1.93
CA LEU A 220 14.80 -29.17 0.78
C LEU A 220 15.01 -30.68 1.00
N MET A 221 16.21 -31.10 1.45
CA MET A 221 16.51 -32.52 1.72
C MET A 221 15.63 -33.09 2.85
N ALA A 222 15.37 -32.30 3.90
CA ALA A 222 14.55 -32.72 5.04
C ALA A 222 13.03 -32.80 4.71
N SER A 223 12.62 -32.25 3.58
CA SER A 223 11.22 -32.16 3.13
C SER A 223 10.89 -33.05 1.93
N THR A 224 11.88 -33.74 1.38
CA THR A 224 11.71 -34.69 0.28
C THR A 224 11.87 -36.12 0.79
N ASN A 225 10.91 -36.98 0.48
CA ASN A 225 11.05 -38.41 0.71
C ASN A 225 11.65 -39.07 -0.55
N PHE A 226 12.90 -39.50 -0.45
CA PHE A 226 13.65 -40.11 -1.56
C PHE A 226 13.21 -41.53 -1.91
N GLU A 227 12.55 -42.23 -0.99
CA GLU A 227 12.05 -43.59 -1.23
C GLU A 227 10.75 -43.56 -2.04
N THR A 228 9.88 -42.56 -1.80
CA THR A 228 8.54 -42.48 -2.40
C THR A 228 8.42 -41.49 -3.55
N GLY A 229 9.44 -40.68 -3.85
CA GLY A 229 9.35 -39.71 -4.95
C GLY A 229 8.72 -38.36 -4.55
N THR A 230 8.22 -38.22 -3.32
CA THR A 230 7.26 -37.16 -2.96
C THR A 230 7.91 -36.01 -2.19
N PHE A 231 7.61 -34.77 -2.62
CA PHE A 231 7.99 -33.54 -1.92
C PHE A 231 6.86 -33.04 -1.03
N ASP A 232 7.10 -32.93 0.29
CA ASP A 232 6.13 -32.41 1.25
C ASP A 232 6.27 -30.89 1.40
N SER A 233 5.37 -30.17 0.75
CA SER A 233 5.35 -28.71 0.75
C SER A 233 5.01 -28.10 2.10
N LYS A 234 4.16 -28.77 2.90
CA LYS A 234 3.76 -28.26 4.22
C LYS A 234 4.92 -28.37 5.20
N ARG A 235 5.63 -29.49 5.14
CA ARG A 235 6.86 -29.71 5.92
C ARG A 235 7.97 -28.75 5.52
N PHE A 236 8.14 -28.50 4.22
CA PHE A 236 9.09 -27.53 3.69
C PHE A 236 8.83 -26.12 4.23
N GLN A 237 7.58 -25.64 4.12
CA GLN A 237 7.18 -24.35 4.67
C GLN A 237 7.42 -24.27 6.18
N HIS A 238 6.97 -25.28 6.92
CA HIS A 238 7.12 -25.32 8.38
C HIS A 238 8.58 -25.29 8.83
N LEU A 239 9.48 -26.00 8.13
CA LEU A 239 10.91 -26.02 8.45
C LEU A 239 11.59 -24.68 8.15
N ILE A 240 11.19 -23.99 7.08
CA ILE A 240 11.70 -22.63 6.79
C ILE A 240 11.21 -21.64 7.83
N GLU A 241 9.93 -21.67 8.17
CA GLU A 241 9.34 -20.80 9.20
C GLU A 241 9.94 -21.06 10.59
N LYS A 242 10.27 -22.33 10.89
CA LYS A 242 10.92 -22.72 12.14
C LYS A 242 12.40 -22.32 12.22
N ASN A 243 13.17 -22.55 11.15
CA ASN A 243 14.62 -22.36 11.16
C ASN A 243 15.06 -20.95 10.77
N HIS A 244 14.24 -20.23 9.99
CA HIS A 244 14.57 -18.92 9.43
C HIS A 244 13.51 -17.84 9.72
N GLY A 245 12.37 -18.20 10.30
CA GLY A 245 11.39 -17.23 10.83
C GLY A 245 11.79 -16.61 12.17
N THR A 246 13.02 -16.85 12.63
CA THR A 246 13.65 -16.23 13.81
C THR A 246 15.05 -15.79 13.42
N GLN A 247 15.30 -14.47 13.32
CA GLN A 247 16.67 -13.98 13.19
C GLN A 247 17.40 -14.30 14.49
N SER A 248 18.46 -15.09 14.42
CA SER A 248 19.29 -15.38 15.59
C SER A 248 20.16 -14.16 15.94
N VAL A 249 20.23 -13.83 17.22
CA VAL A 249 20.96 -12.71 17.82
C VAL A 249 22.44 -12.68 17.45
N ALA A 250 23.02 -13.81 17.02
CA ALA A 250 24.42 -13.91 16.61
C ALA A 250 24.77 -13.14 15.31
N SER A 251 23.77 -12.64 14.58
CA SER A 251 23.95 -12.06 13.23
C SER A 251 24.13 -10.54 13.23
N VAL A 252 23.91 -9.85 14.35
CA VAL A 252 23.67 -8.40 14.37
C VAL A 252 24.45 -7.74 15.51
N SER A 253 25.13 -6.62 15.22
CA SER A 253 26.01 -5.90 16.18
C SER A 253 25.22 -5.09 17.22
N ASP A 254 23.98 -4.72 16.93
CA ASP A 254 23.10 -3.95 17.80
C ASP A 254 21.77 -4.73 18.02
N PRO A 255 21.39 -5.03 19.28
CA PRO A 255 20.14 -5.71 19.59
C PRO A 255 18.88 -5.07 18.98
N TYR A 256 18.85 -3.75 18.76
CA TYR A 256 17.67 -3.06 18.21
C TYR A 256 17.51 -3.16 16.70
N GLU A 257 18.49 -3.72 15.99
CA GLU A 257 18.41 -3.93 14.53
C GLU A 257 17.72 -5.25 14.16
N LEU A 258 17.37 -6.06 15.14
CA LEU A 258 16.62 -7.29 14.95
C LEU A 258 15.20 -7.02 14.43
N ASP A 259 14.62 -7.98 13.72
CA ASP A 259 13.20 -7.98 13.43
C ASP A 259 12.36 -7.96 14.73
N PRO A 260 11.22 -7.23 14.79
CA PRO A 260 10.41 -7.11 16.01
C PRO A 260 10.00 -8.42 16.66
N ILE A 261 9.78 -9.47 15.86
CA ILE A 261 9.44 -10.79 16.37
C ILE A 261 10.69 -11.42 17.01
N SER A 262 11.85 -11.26 16.37
CA SER A 262 13.11 -11.81 16.87
C SER A 262 13.59 -11.10 18.14
N PHE A 263 13.41 -9.78 18.20
CA PHE A 263 13.72 -8.97 19.38
C PHE A 263 12.84 -9.34 20.59
N LEU A 264 11.55 -9.56 20.36
CA LEU A 264 10.62 -9.97 21.41
C LEU A 264 11.02 -11.34 22.00
N ALA A 265 11.34 -12.31 21.14
CA ALA A 265 11.80 -13.63 21.55
C ALA A 265 13.10 -13.54 22.37
N TYR A 266 14.03 -12.68 21.93
CA TYR A 266 15.27 -12.42 22.67
C TYR A 266 15.02 -11.85 24.07
N LYS A 267 14.10 -10.89 24.22
CA LYS A 267 13.81 -10.26 25.51
C LYS A 267 13.00 -11.13 26.48
N GLN A 268 12.18 -12.05 25.96
CA GLN A 268 11.38 -12.96 26.77
C GLN A 268 12.12 -14.26 27.11
N GLU A 269 13.31 -14.50 26.55
CA GLU A 269 14.07 -15.75 26.68
C GLU A 269 13.29 -16.99 26.18
N ASP A 270 12.18 -16.76 25.46
CA ASP A 270 11.27 -17.79 24.96
C ASP A 270 11.45 -17.96 23.46
N THR A 271 11.50 -19.22 23.02
CA THR A 271 11.67 -19.55 21.59
C THR A 271 10.36 -19.42 20.79
N TYR A 272 9.23 -19.26 21.47
CA TYR A 272 7.90 -19.29 20.86
C TYR A 272 7.08 -18.05 21.20
N ILE A 273 6.71 -17.30 20.16
CA ILE A 273 5.80 -16.14 20.25
C ILE A 273 4.43 -16.55 19.73
N ILE A 274 3.39 -16.24 20.52
CA ILE A 274 2.00 -16.55 20.22
C ILE A 274 1.52 -15.69 19.05
N ASP A 275 0.60 -16.23 18.23
CA ASP A 275 0.06 -15.53 17.04
C ASP A 275 -0.55 -14.16 17.33
N ALA A 276 -1.08 -13.96 18.54
CA ALA A 276 -1.61 -12.66 18.98
C ALA A 276 -0.53 -11.58 18.98
N ASP A 277 0.65 -11.89 19.50
CA ASP A 277 1.79 -10.97 19.57
C ASP A 277 2.40 -10.76 18.18
N ARG A 278 2.47 -11.82 17.35
CA ARG A 278 2.89 -11.68 15.94
C ARG A 278 1.98 -10.73 15.16
N LYS A 279 0.66 -10.83 15.34
CA LYS A 279 -0.32 -9.93 14.72
C LYS A 279 -0.20 -8.51 15.26
N LEU A 280 0.08 -8.36 16.55
CA LEU A 280 0.31 -7.06 17.18
C LEU A 280 1.54 -6.37 16.58
N LEU A 281 2.66 -7.06 16.47
CA LEU A 281 3.90 -6.50 15.88
C LEU A 281 3.70 -6.07 14.43
N LYS A 282 3.06 -6.91 13.60
CA LYS A 282 2.69 -6.54 12.23
C LYS A 282 1.74 -5.34 12.18
N SER A 283 0.85 -5.20 13.15
CA SER A 283 -0.06 -4.05 13.23
C SER A 283 0.67 -2.75 13.57
N LEU A 284 1.77 -2.81 14.33
CA LEU A 284 2.61 -1.65 14.63
C LEU A 284 3.40 -1.19 13.39
N GLU A 285 3.89 -2.13 12.60
CA GLU A 285 4.55 -1.84 11.32
C GLU A 285 3.56 -1.21 10.32
N HIS A 286 2.45 -1.89 10.02
CA HIS A 286 1.54 -1.47 8.96
C HIS A 286 0.62 -0.29 9.34
N ASN A 287 0.06 -0.27 10.56
CA ASN A 287 -0.93 0.74 10.92
C ASN A 287 -0.26 2.00 11.51
N PHE A 288 0.85 1.84 12.23
CA PHE A 288 1.55 2.95 12.84
C PHE A 288 2.68 3.48 11.96
N GLY A 289 3.22 2.68 11.05
CA GLY A 289 4.30 3.07 10.14
C GLY A 289 5.63 3.18 10.86
N PHE A 290 5.81 2.42 11.96
CA PHE A 290 7.05 2.40 12.72
C PHE A 290 8.06 1.48 12.05
N ASP A 291 9.32 1.92 12.07
CA ASP A 291 10.45 1.10 11.65
C ASP A 291 10.78 0.06 12.73
N ASN A 292 11.41 -1.04 12.34
CA ASN A 292 11.73 -2.17 13.21
C ASN A 292 12.47 -1.72 14.48
N LYS A 293 13.41 -0.77 14.32
CA LYS A 293 14.18 -0.17 15.42
C LYS A 293 13.29 0.50 16.47
N VAL A 294 12.28 1.26 16.03
CA VAL A 294 11.33 1.96 16.91
C VAL A 294 10.40 0.97 17.60
N ILE A 295 9.95 -0.06 16.88
CA ILE A 295 9.11 -1.13 17.42
C ILE A 295 9.87 -1.88 18.53
N ASN A 296 11.16 -2.19 18.34
CA ASN A 296 11.99 -2.86 19.33
C ASN A 296 12.12 -2.06 20.63
N VAL A 297 12.40 -0.76 20.54
CA VAL A 297 12.47 0.12 21.72
C VAL A 297 11.11 0.24 22.41
N LEU A 298 10.02 0.29 21.65
CA LEU A 298 8.66 0.30 22.18
C LEU A 298 8.33 -0.99 22.96
N ILE A 299 8.67 -2.16 22.39
CA ILE A 299 8.51 -3.46 23.06
C ILE A 299 9.30 -3.48 24.36
N GLU A 300 10.56 -3.05 24.31
CA GLU A 300 11.42 -3.04 25.49
C GLU A 300 10.84 -2.13 26.59
N TYR A 301 10.41 -0.92 26.25
CA TYR A 301 9.74 -0.01 27.18
C TYR A 301 8.49 -0.64 27.81
N ILE A 302 7.68 -1.34 27.02
CA ILE A 302 6.44 -1.98 27.51
C ILE A 302 6.76 -3.18 28.41
N LEU A 303 7.74 -4.00 28.05
CA LEU A 303 8.17 -5.14 28.87
C LEU A 303 8.75 -4.68 30.21
N GLU A 304 9.48 -3.56 30.24
CA GLU A 304 10.01 -2.94 31.45
C GLU A 304 8.92 -2.25 32.31
N THR A 305 7.90 -1.66 31.68
CA THR A 305 6.86 -0.87 32.38
C THR A 305 5.67 -1.70 32.84
N ASN A 306 5.37 -2.83 32.19
CA ASN A 306 4.13 -3.59 32.38
C ASN A 306 4.38 -5.07 32.74
N ASP A 307 5.28 -5.34 33.68
CA ASP A 307 5.56 -6.69 34.24
C ASP A 307 5.71 -7.80 33.16
N LYS A 308 6.45 -7.51 32.07
CA LYS A 308 6.63 -8.40 30.91
C LYS A 308 5.33 -8.82 30.17
N ASN A 309 4.22 -8.14 30.39
CA ASN A 309 2.94 -8.43 29.74
C ASN A 309 2.69 -7.53 28.51
N LEU A 310 2.51 -8.15 27.34
CA LEU A 310 2.18 -7.48 26.09
C LEU A 310 0.67 -7.41 25.85
N ASN A 311 0.00 -6.57 26.63
CA ASN A 311 -1.41 -6.29 26.37
C ASN A 311 -1.56 -5.39 25.13
N ARG A 312 -2.17 -5.92 24.06
CA ARG A 312 -2.48 -5.21 22.81
C ARG A 312 -3.05 -3.81 23.02
N GLY A 313 -4.05 -3.65 23.89
CA GLY A 313 -4.70 -2.35 24.08
C GLY A 313 -3.80 -1.32 24.78
N PHE A 314 -2.85 -1.77 25.59
CA PHE A 314 -1.84 -0.90 26.19
C PHE A 314 -0.77 -0.53 25.17
N VAL A 315 -0.28 -1.51 24.41
CA VAL A 315 0.72 -1.33 23.35
C VAL A 315 0.24 -0.33 22.29
N GLU A 316 -0.98 -0.48 21.79
CA GLU A 316 -1.56 0.44 20.81
C GLU A 316 -1.75 1.87 21.37
N LYS A 317 -2.04 2.03 22.67
CA LYS A 317 -2.14 3.35 23.33
C LYS A 317 -0.78 4.04 23.43
N VAL A 318 0.26 3.31 23.81
CA VAL A 318 1.63 3.84 23.87
C VAL A 318 2.12 4.17 22.46
N ALA A 319 1.92 3.26 21.50
CA ALA A 319 2.20 3.48 20.08
C ALA A 319 1.48 4.73 19.52
N SER A 320 0.20 4.89 19.82
CA SER A 320 -0.58 6.09 19.45
C SER A 320 -0.03 7.37 20.08
N SER A 321 0.49 7.28 21.31
CA SER A 321 1.13 8.41 21.98
C SER A 321 2.45 8.79 21.31
N TRP A 322 3.30 7.82 21.01
CA TRP A 322 4.59 8.02 20.33
C TRP A 322 4.40 8.55 18.91
N LYS A 323 3.42 8.02 18.18
CA LYS A 323 3.04 8.51 16.84
C LYS A 323 2.59 9.97 16.88
N ARG A 324 1.78 10.37 17.89
CA ARG A 324 1.36 11.77 18.07
C ARG A 324 2.51 12.71 18.44
N ARG A 325 3.52 12.20 19.15
CA ARG A 325 4.74 12.94 19.50
C ARG A 325 5.80 12.94 18.40
N GLY A 326 5.55 12.25 17.29
CA GLY A 326 6.40 12.29 16.10
C GLY A 326 7.64 11.41 16.18
N VAL A 327 7.65 10.40 17.06
CA VAL A 327 8.76 9.44 17.18
C VAL A 327 8.89 8.63 15.89
N LYS A 328 10.04 8.73 15.22
CA LYS A 328 10.31 8.03 13.94
C LYS A 328 11.64 7.33 13.87
N THR A 329 12.62 7.76 14.67
CA THR A 329 13.98 7.21 14.66
C THR A 329 14.29 6.47 15.95
N LEU A 330 15.35 5.66 15.94
CA LEU A 330 15.86 4.96 17.12
C LEU A 330 16.20 5.93 18.25
N GLU A 331 16.83 7.07 17.92
CA GLU A 331 17.22 8.10 18.88
C GLU A 331 16.00 8.76 19.53
N ASP A 332 14.95 9.05 18.74
CA ASP A 332 13.69 9.58 19.27
C ASP A 332 13.02 8.59 20.23
N ALA A 333 13.04 7.29 19.88
CA ALA A 333 12.43 6.25 20.68
C ALA A 333 13.16 6.01 22.00
N LEU A 334 14.50 6.05 21.99
CA LEU A 334 15.32 5.95 23.20
C LEU A 334 15.12 7.16 24.12
N LYS A 335 15.06 8.36 23.56
CA LYS A 335 14.75 9.58 24.32
C LYS A 335 13.37 9.51 24.96
N GLU A 336 12.39 8.99 24.24
CA GLU A 336 11.03 8.81 24.74
C GLU A 336 10.96 7.73 25.85
N LYS A 337 11.73 6.65 25.71
CA LYS A 337 11.91 5.60 26.74
C LYS A 337 12.49 6.17 28.04
N GLU A 338 13.48 7.06 27.94
CA GLU A 338 14.12 7.71 29.09
C GLU A 338 13.27 8.79 29.74
N THR A 339 12.27 9.34 29.05
CA THR A 339 11.31 10.25 29.67
C THR A 339 10.26 9.47 30.45
N PRO A 340 10.27 9.46 31.79
CA PRO A 340 9.29 8.71 32.55
C PRO A 340 7.92 9.35 32.38
N SER A 341 7.06 8.73 31.58
CA SER A 341 5.62 9.00 31.61
C SER A 341 5.01 8.38 32.88
N HIS A 342 5.44 8.85 34.06
CA HIS A 342 4.66 8.71 35.28
C HIS A 342 3.45 9.65 35.21
N THR A 343 2.47 9.30 34.39
CA THR A 343 1.09 9.65 34.72
C THR A 343 0.54 8.50 35.55
N SER A 344 1.02 8.42 36.80
CA SER A 344 0.17 7.93 37.87
C SER A 344 -1.17 8.62 37.72
N ASN A 345 -2.26 7.86 37.73
CA ASN A 345 -3.61 8.39 37.87
C ASN A 345 -3.72 9.16 39.20
N LYS A 346 -3.19 10.38 39.28
CA LYS A 346 -3.79 11.39 40.15
C LYS A 346 -5.06 11.82 39.42
N ARG A 347 -6.19 11.27 39.85
CA ARG A 347 -7.49 11.93 39.68
C ARG A 347 -7.36 13.32 40.31
N ILE A 348 -6.91 14.29 39.54
CA ILE A 348 -7.24 15.69 39.82
C ILE A 348 -8.74 15.74 39.49
N ALA A 349 -9.55 15.74 40.54
CA ALA A 349 -10.96 16.06 40.40
C ALA A 349 -11.02 17.41 39.68
N LYS A 350 -11.51 17.40 38.44
CA LYS A 350 -11.88 18.65 37.77
C LYS A 350 -12.84 19.37 38.72
N PRO A 351 -12.64 20.67 39.04
CA PRO A 351 -13.70 21.41 39.70
C PRO A 351 -14.94 21.28 38.81
N LYS A 352 -16.06 20.83 39.41
CA LYS A 352 -17.36 20.89 38.74
C LYS A 352 -17.59 22.35 38.39
N VAL A 353 -17.39 22.71 37.13
CA VAL A 353 -18.00 23.91 36.59
C VAL A 353 -19.46 23.52 36.37
N GLU A 354 -20.30 23.82 37.36
CA GLU A 354 -21.74 23.87 37.14
C GLU A 354 -21.99 24.99 36.14
N VAL A 355 -22.19 24.61 34.89
CA VAL A 355 -22.77 25.52 33.90
C VAL A 355 -24.22 25.71 34.34
N VAL A 356 -24.51 26.83 34.99
CA VAL A 356 -25.89 27.26 35.25
C VAL A 356 -26.57 27.37 33.88
N SER A 357 -27.64 26.61 33.69
CA SER A 357 -28.48 26.68 32.50
C SER A 357 -28.86 28.14 32.25
N PRO A 358 -28.81 28.66 31.01
CA PRO A 358 -29.26 30.02 30.75
C PRO A 358 -30.73 30.14 31.18
N THR A 359 -31.01 31.06 32.10
CA THR A 359 -32.38 31.44 32.45
C THR A 359 -32.94 32.25 31.28
N TYR A 360 -33.83 31.65 30.51
CA TYR A 360 -34.56 32.36 29.46
C TYR A 360 -35.54 33.35 30.10
N SER A 361 -35.53 34.58 29.62
CA SER A 361 -36.55 35.57 29.99
C SER A 361 -37.93 35.04 29.59
N THR A 362 -38.89 35.08 30.51
CA THR A 362 -40.31 34.82 30.22
C THR A 362 -41.03 36.07 29.72
N ASP A 363 -40.30 37.11 29.33
CA ASP A 363 -40.89 38.35 28.86
C ASP A 363 -41.40 38.17 27.42
N THR A 364 -42.72 38.05 27.28
CA THR A 364 -43.42 37.83 26.00
C THR A 364 -43.79 39.14 25.30
N THR A 365 -43.24 40.29 25.71
CA THR A 365 -43.47 41.53 24.97
C THR A 365 -42.67 41.52 23.67
N ILE A 366 -43.34 41.09 22.60
CA ILE A 366 -42.88 41.18 21.22
C ILE A 366 -42.80 42.66 20.86
N ASP A 367 -41.64 43.11 20.40
CA ASP A 367 -41.43 44.46 19.89
C ASP A 367 -42.39 44.76 18.74
N LYS A 368 -42.90 46.00 18.69
CA LYS A 368 -43.99 46.49 17.83
C LYS A 368 -43.78 46.35 16.31
N ASP A 369 -42.64 45.82 15.87
CA ASP A 369 -42.27 45.71 14.46
C ASP A 369 -42.82 44.49 13.74
N VAL A 370 -43.37 43.49 14.44
CA VAL A 370 -43.93 42.29 13.80
C VAL A 370 -45.25 42.59 13.05
N ASP A 371 -46.08 43.49 13.56
CA ASP A 371 -47.35 43.88 12.90
C ASP A 371 -47.12 44.83 11.72
N SER A 372 -46.07 45.66 11.80
CA SER A 372 -45.56 46.46 10.70
C SER A 372 -45.10 45.57 9.54
N LEU A 373 -44.33 44.52 9.84
CA LEU A 373 -43.85 43.55 8.86
C LEU A 373 -44.98 42.73 8.23
N LYS A 374 -45.98 42.31 9.02
CA LYS A 374 -47.17 41.61 8.49
C LYS A 374 -48.01 42.49 7.57
N SER A 375 -48.18 43.77 7.92
CA SER A 375 -48.92 44.72 7.09
C SER A 375 -48.21 45.02 5.78
N ARG A 376 -46.88 45.14 5.82
CA ARG A 376 -46.03 45.30 4.63
C ARG A 376 -46.07 44.08 3.71
N LEU A 377 -46.00 42.87 4.27
CA LEU A 377 -46.12 41.62 3.52
C LEU A 377 -47.49 41.49 2.84
N LYS A 378 -48.57 41.86 3.55
CA LYS A 378 -49.93 41.84 3.00
C LYS A 378 -50.13 42.86 1.87
N GLY A 379 -49.47 44.02 1.96
CA GLY A 379 -49.43 45.03 0.90
C GLY A 379 -48.72 44.52 -0.36
N MET A 380 -47.58 43.85 -0.21
CA MET A 380 -46.81 43.28 -1.32
C MET A 380 -47.58 42.16 -2.05
N LEU A 381 -48.28 41.30 -1.30
CA LEU A 381 -49.16 40.26 -1.85
C LEU A 381 -50.36 40.84 -2.62
N SER A 382 -50.90 41.99 -2.19
CA SER A 382 -52.03 42.64 -2.87
C SER A 382 -51.64 43.38 -4.15
N LYS A 383 -50.37 43.77 -4.30
CA LYS A 383 -49.83 44.47 -5.47
C LYS A 383 -49.19 43.53 -6.50
N GLY A 384 -49.10 42.23 -6.21
CA GLY A 384 -48.49 41.25 -7.12
C GLY A 384 -46.98 41.44 -7.30
N GLU A 385 -46.29 42.00 -6.30
CA GLU A 385 -44.83 42.22 -6.34
C GLU A 385 -44.03 41.07 -5.70
N ILE A 386 -44.68 39.95 -5.38
CA ILE A 386 -44.07 38.68 -4.96
C ILE A 386 -44.78 37.53 -5.68
#